data_AF-A0A968JNG8-F1
#
_entry.id   AF-A0A968JNG8-F1
#
_cell.length_a   1.000
_cell.length_b   1.000
_cell.length_c   1.000
_cell.angle_alpha   90.00
_cell.angle_beta   90.00
_cell.angle_gamma   90.00
#
_symmetry.space_group_name_H-M   'P 1'
#
loop_
_entity.id
_entity.type
_entity.pdbx_description
1 polymer ?
#
loop_
_entity_poly.entity_id
_entity_poly.type
_entity_poly.pdbx_seq_one_letter_code
_entity_poly.pdbx_strand_id
1 'polypeptide(L)'
;MERLYPKQRSRGVRWFLSFFLELKATALQNNVQRILLIDEPGLSLHARAQEDVLKVFEDLKDQMQIVYCTHSPHLIDVNKIYRILAVQRADHDDENSETVILDAKSLHEASSDTLSPIYSLMGAKMNDQQFIQNKDNVILQDVVTYHYLSSMTKIYDLKQMVHFIPASGPAGIQSLANLLTGWKIDFSVLIFGNGEYEKVANDLKKSLFIANEPVGERKYK
;
A
#
# COMPACT_ATOMS: atom_id res chain seq x y z
N MET A 1 34.88 -8.05 16.17
CA MET A 1 33.50 -8.52 15.87
C MET A 1 33.58 -9.98 15.46
N GLU A 2 33.01 -10.88 16.23
CA GLU A 2 33.00 -12.31 15.96
C GLU A 2 32.12 -12.62 14.73
N ARG A 3 32.67 -13.29 13.71
CA ARG A 3 31.92 -13.66 12.50
C ARG A 3 31.08 -14.90 12.79
N LEU A 4 29.76 -14.73 12.90
CA LEU A 4 28.82 -15.84 13.04
C LEU A 4 28.75 -16.67 11.76
N TYR A 5 28.92 -17.99 11.87
CA TYR A 5 28.76 -18.93 10.77
C TYR A 5 27.30 -19.07 10.34
N PRO A 6 26.99 -19.45 9.09
CA PRO A 6 25.60 -19.63 8.62
C PRO A 6 24.77 -20.56 9.51
N LYS A 7 25.40 -21.63 10.04
CA LYS A 7 24.79 -22.57 11.00
C LYS A 7 24.46 -21.99 12.38
N GLN A 8 24.82 -20.75 12.65
CA GLN A 8 24.51 -20.02 13.89
C GLN A 8 23.47 -18.92 13.64
N ARG A 9 23.01 -18.71 12.40
CA ARG A 9 21.97 -17.74 12.04
C ARG A 9 20.56 -18.35 12.16
N SER A 10 19.53 -17.52 12.26
CA SER A 10 18.13 -17.97 12.33
C SER A 10 17.73 -18.76 11.08
N ARG A 11 16.71 -19.62 11.21
CA ARG A 11 16.18 -20.40 10.08
C ARG A 11 15.76 -19.50 8.91
N GLY A 12 15.10 -18.38 9.20
CA GLY A 12 14.70 -17.40 8.18
C GLY A 12 15.90 -16.82 7.43
N VAL A 13 16.96 -16.40 8.14
CA VAL A 13 18.17 -15.85 7.50
C VAL A 13 18.86 -16.89 6.61
N ARG A 14 18.89 -18.17 7.01
CA ARG A 14 19.46 -19.24 6.18
C ARG A 14 18.63 -19.50 4.94
N TRP A 15 17.30 -19.53 5.07
CA TRP A 15 16.40 -19.68 3.92
C TRP A 15 16.60 -18.54 2.94
N PHE A 16 16.54 -17.30 3.43
CA PHE A 16 16.72 -16.10 2.61
C PHE A 16 18.06 -16.10 1.86
N LEU A 17 19.16 -16.41 2.55
CA LEU A 17 20.48 -16.43 1.93
C LEU A 17 20.58 -17.54 0.86
N SER A 18 20.03 -18.72 1.13
CA SER A 18 20.05 -19.84 0.17
C SER A 18 19.23 -19.49 -1.07
N PHE A 19 18.02 -18.97 -0.87
CA PHE A 19 17.16 -18.49 -1.93
C PHE A 19 17.81 -17.37 -2.76
N PHE A 20 18.42 -16.39 -2.10
CA PHE A 20 19.15 -15.30 -2.75
C PHE A 20 20.30 -15.79 -3.62
N LEU A 21 21.12 -16.70 -3.09
CA LEU A 21 22.26 -17.26 -3.82
C LEU A 21 21.79 -18.05 -5.04
N GLU A 22 20.74 -18.86 -4.88
CA GLU A 22 20.13 -19.62 -5.96
C GLU A 22 19.61 -18.68 -7.06
N LEU A 23 18.89 -17.62 -6.70
CA LEU A 23 18.37 -16.64 -7.65
C LEU A 23 19.48 -15.88 -8.38
N LYS A 24 20.52 -15.44 -7.67
CA LYS A 24 21.67 -14.74 -8.29
C LYS A 24 22.43 -15.68 -9.21
N ALA A 25 22.70 -16.91 -8.79
CA ALA A 25 23.36 -17.92 -9.62
C ALA A 25 22.55 -18.23 -10.87
N THR A 26 21.22 -18.34 -10.71
CA THR A 26 20.29 -18.50 -11.82
C THR A 26 20.42 -17.30 -12.75
N ALA A 27 20.21 -16.07 -12.29
CA ALA A 27 20.22 -14.85 -13.10
C ALA A 27 21.47 -14.67 -13.99
N LEU A 28 22.64 -15.10 -13.50
CA LEU A 28 23.93 -14.99 -14.24
C LEU A 28 24.04 -15.91 -15.46
N GLN A 29 23.20 -16.93 -15.58
CA GLN A 29 23.19 -17.78 -16.77
C GLN A 29 22.50 -17.06 -17.93
N ASN A 30 23.26 -16.28 -18.70
CA ASN A 30 22.78 -15.33 -19.73
C ASN A 30 22.17 -15.95 -21.01
N ASN A 31 21.93 -17.27 -21.05
CA ASN A 31 21.60 -17.95 -22.32
C ASN A 31 20.11 -18.13 -22.59
N VAL A 32 19.23 -17.79 -21.63
CA VAL A 32 17.78 -17.98 -21.77
C VAL A 32 17.03 -16.88 -21.01
N GLN A 33 16.02 -16.28 -21.65
CA GLN A 33 15.08 -15.37 -20.99
C GLN A 33 14.27 -16.18 -19.97
N ARG A 34 14.34 -15.80 -18.68
CA ARG A 34 13.69 -16.52 -17.59
C ARG A 34 12.61 -15.69 -16.90
N ILE A 35 11.55 -16.39 -16.50
CA ILE A 35 10.49 -15.88 -15.65
C ILE A 35 10.52 -16.66 -14.34
N LEU A 36 10.59 -15.95 -13.23
CA LEU A 36 10.51 -16.48 -11.88
C LEU A 36 9.10 -16.27 -11.35
N LEU A 37 8.41 -17.38 -11.03
CA LEU A 37 7.08 -17.38 -10.43
C LEU A 37 7.21 -17.85 -8.98
N ILE A 38 6.73 -17.05 -8.03
CA ILE A 38 6.81 -17.40 -6.60
C ILE A 38 5.50 -17.11 -5.90
N ASP A 39 5.06 -18.07 -5.10
CA ASP A 39 3.95 -17.87 -4.17
C ASP A 39 4.48 -17.51 -2.78
N GLU A 40 4.01 -16.40 -2.24
CA GLU A 40 4.30 -15.85 -0.92
C GLU A 40 5.80 -15.89 -0.52
N PRO A 41 6.66 -15.13 -1.23
CA PRO A 41 8.11 -15.22 -1.06
C PRO A 41 8.55 -14.80 0.34
N GLY A 42 9.07 -15.74 1.13
CA GLY A 42 9.56 -15.43 2.46
C GLY A 42 8.47 -15.40 3.54
N LEU A 43 7.42 -16.22 3.40
CA LEU A 43 6.38 -16.44 4.43
C LEU A 43 6.94 -16.70 5.84
N SER A 44 8.13 -17.32 5.95
CA SER A 44 8.79 -17.61 7.23
C SER A 44 9.72 -16.50 7.75
N LEU A 45 9.83 -15.40 7.02
CA LEU A 45 10.70 -14.27 7.32
C LEU A 45 9.96 -13.22 8.16
N HIS A 46 10.71 -12.52 9.01
CA HIS A 46 10.20 -11.31 9.64
C HIS A 46 10.09 -10.17 8.62
N ALA A 47 9.21 -9.21 8.89
CA ALA A 47 8.94 -8.01 8.07
C ALA A 47 10.18 -7.43 7.35
N ARG A 48 11.23 -7.10 8.12
CA ARG A 48 12.47 -6.53 7.57
C ARG A 48 13.17 -7.42 6.55
N ALA A 49 13.14 -8.74 6.76
CA ALA A 49 13.76 -9.68 5.83
C ALA A 49 12.89 -9.88 4.58
N GLN A 50 11.57 -9.70 4.66
CA GLN A 50 10.70 -9.63 3.48
C GLN A 50 10.97 -8.36 2.65
N GLU A 51 11.17 -7.22 3.30
CA GLU A 51 11.61 -5.99 2.60
C GLU A 51 12.97 -6.16 1.91
N ASP A 52 13.88 -6.95 2.51
CA ASP A 52 15.15 -7.28 1.87
C ASP A 52 14.97 -8.19 0.64
N VAL A 53 13.93 -9.04 0.59
CA VAL A 53 13.57 -9.81 -0.63
C VAL A 53 13.19 -8.86 -1.77
N LEU A 54 12.41 -7.81 -1.51
CA LEU A 54 12.04 -6.85 -2.55
C LEU A 54 13.26 -6.17 -3.20
N LYS A 55 14.27 -5.82 -2.40
CA LYS A 55 15.52 -5.23 -2.91
C LYS A 55 16.23 -6.20 -3.85
N VAL A 56 16.28 -7.47 -3.51
CA VAL A 56 16.85 -8.52 -4.36
C VAL A 56 16.09 -8.62 -5.68
N PHE A 57 14.75 -8.60 -5.63
CA PHE A 57 13.93 -8.64 -6.85
C PHE A 57 14.20 -7.44 -7.75
N GLU A 58 14.32 -6.24 -7.18
CA GLU A 58 14.67 -5.04 -7.94
C GLU A 58 16.07 -5.10 -8.55
N ASP A 59 17.06 -5.67 -7.84
CA ASP A 59 18.41 -5.87 -8.36
C ASP A 59 18.47 -6.86 -9.53
N LEU A 60 17.47 -7.74 -9.65
CA LEU A 60 17.41 -8.81 -10.64
C LEU A 60 16.46 -8.50 -11.81
N LYS A 61 15.72 -7.40 -11.76
CA LYS A 61 14.65 -7.07 -12.71
C LYS A 61 15.09 -7.02 -14.18
N ASP A 62 16.34 -6.62 -14.44
CA ASP A 62 16.88 -6.47 -15.79
C ASP A 62 17.43 -7.82 -16.33
N GLN A 63 17.60 -8.81 -15.46
CA GLN A 63 18.17 -10.13 -15.77
C GLN A 63 17.09 -11.21 -15.87
N MET A 64 16.01 -11.09 -15.09
CA MET A 64 14.86 -12.00 -15.13
C MET A 64 13.57 -11.25 -14.82
N GLN A 65 12.47 -11.71 -15.44
CA GLN A 65 11.15 -11.25 -15.05
C GLN A 65 10.72 -11.97 -13.76
N ILE A 66 10.23 -11.23 -12.78
CA ILE A 66 9.77 -11.79 -11.50
C ILE A 66 8.29 -11.48 -11.35
N VAL A 67 7.48 -12.51 -11.13
CA VAL A 67 6.06 -12.41 -10.81
C VAL A 67 5.82 -13.19 -9.54
N TYR A 68 5.19 -12.56 -8.55
CA TYR A 68 4.88 -13.21 -7.29
C TYR A 68 3.52 -12.78 -6.76
N CYS A 69 2.88 -13.65 -6.00
CA CYS A 69 1.70 -13.32 -5.21
C CYS A 69 2.07 -13.18 -3.73
N THR A 70 1.37 -12.30 -3.04
CA THR A 70 1.58 -12.07 -1.60
C THR A 70 0.35 -11.49 -0.92
N HIS A 71 0.11 -11.90 0.32
CA HIS A 71 -0.75 -11.24 1.30
C HIS A 71 0.04 -10.36 2.27
N SER A 72 1.39 -10.40 2.22
CA SER A 72 2.22 -9.62 3.12
C SER A 72 2.33 -8.15 2.68
N PRO A 73 2.02 -7.18 3.56
CA PRO A 73 2.29 -5.78 3.30
C PRO A 73 3.78 -5.50 3.03
N HIS A 74 4.68 -6.24 3.68
CA HIS A 74 6.14 -6.00 3.57
C HIS A 74 6.75 -6.44 2.23
N LEU A 75 5.97 -7.10 1.39
CA LEU A 75 6.32 -7.49 0.03
C LEU A 75 5.64 -6.59 -1.01
N ILE A 76 5.23 -5.38 -0.63
CA ILE A 76 4.63 -4.39 -1.53
C ILE A 76 5.43 -3.09 -1.48
N ASP A 77 5.88 -2.61 -2.64
CA ASP A 77 6.48 -1.28 -2.78
C ASP A 77 5.41 -0.26 -3.15
N VAL A 78 4.97 0.53 -2.16
CA VAL A 78 3.95 1.59 -2.32
C VAL A 78 4.34 2.67 -3.32
N ASN A 79 5.62 2.84 -3.64
CA ASN A 79 6.05 3.81 -4.65
C ASN A 79 5.88 3.28 -6.08
N LYS A 80 5.54 1.99 -6.24
CA LYS A 80 5.42 1.31 -7.52
C LYS A 80 4.09 0.57 -7.66
N ILE A 81 3.01 1.17 -7.15
CA ILE A 81 1.64 0.63 -7.24
C ILE A 81 1.24 0.29 -8.69
N TYR A 82 1.79 0.99 -9.68
CA TYR A 82 1.58 0.69 -11.10
C TYR A 82 2.01 -0.73 -11.53
N ARG A 83 2.75 -1.46 -10.69
CA ARG A 83 3.17 -2.85 -10.92
C ARG A 83 2.26 -3.88 -10.22
N ILE A 84 1.31 -3.43 -9.42
CA ILE A 84 0.44 -4.30 -8.63
C ILE A 84 -0.77 -4.71 -9.49
N LEU A 85 -1.11 -5.98 -9.41
CA LEU A 85 -2.37 -6.54 -9.91
C LEU A 85 -3.15 -7.07 -8.72
N ALA A 86 -4.37 -6.59 -8.51
CA ALA A 86 -5.29 -7.20 -7.56
C ALA A 86 -5.99 -8.37 -8.24
N VAL A 87 -6.04 -9.50 -7.55
CA VAL A 87 -6.68 -10.72 -8.03
C VAL A 87 -7.77 -11.08 -7.03
N GLN A 88 -9.00 -11.22 -7.51
CA GLN A 88 -10.15 -11.56 -6.69
C GLN A 88 -11.18 -12.37 -7.46
N ARG A 89 -12.17 -12.89 -6.73
CA ARG A 89 -13.36 -13.50 -7.31
C ARG A 89 -14.32 -12.41 -7.78
N ALA A 90 -15.00 -12.61 -8.92
CA ALA A 90 -16.04 -11.70 -9.39
C ALA A 90 -17.22 -11.64 -8.41
N ASP A 91 -17.60 -12.81 -7.91
CA ASP A 91 -18.53 -12.97 -6.78
C ASP A 91 -17.77 -13.63 -5.63
N HIS A 92 -17.68 -12.90 -4.52
CA HIS A 92 -16.95 -13.33 -3.32
C HIS A 92 -17.58 -14.56 -2.66
N ASP A 93 -18.90 -14.72 -2.77
CA ASP A 93 -19.65 -15.76 -2.05
C ASP A 93 -19.88 -17.03 -2.89
N ASP A 94 -19.67 -16.96 -4.21
CA ASP A 94 -19.73 -18.12 -5.10
C ASP A 94 -18.33 -18.69 -5.37
N GLU A 95 -18.07 -19.91 -4.89
CA GLU A 95 -16.82 -20.64 -5.06
C GLU A 95 -16.50 -21.02 -6.53
N ASN A 96 -17.46 -20.95 -7.44
CA ASN A 96 -17.28 -21.20 -8.87
C ASN A 96 -17.19 -19.93 -9.72
N SER A 97 -17.27 -18.75 -9.09
CA SER A 97 -17.15 -17.49 -9.81
C SER A 97 -15.79 -17.31 -10.48
N GLU A 98 -15.80 -16.53 -11.55
CA GLU A 98 -14.61 -16.23 -12.33
C GLU A 98 -13.59 -15.38 -11.54
N THR A 99 -12.32 -15.53 -11.90
CA THR A 99 -11.24 -14.69 -11.34
C THR A 99 -11.13 -13.40 -12.15
N VAL A 100 -11.22 -12.28 -11.44
CA VAL A 100 -11.02 -10.93 -11.99
C VAL A 100 -9.62 -10.45 -11.62
N ILE A 101 -8.92 -9.90 -12.60
CA ILE A 101 -7.61 -9.28 -12.43
C ILE A 101 -7.78 -7.78 -12.68
N LEU A 102 -7.49 -6.99 -11.65
CA LEU A 102 -7.61 -5.54 -11.66
C LEU A 102 -6.21 -4.94 -11.70
N ASP A 103 -5.94 -4.14 -12.74
CA ASP A 103 -4.68 -3.42 -12.85
C ASP A 103 -4.64 -2.20 -11.94
N ALA A 104 -3.52 -1.48 -11.94
CA ALA A 104 -3.33 -0.33 -11.07
C ALA A 104 -4.38 0.79 -11.23
N LYS A 105 -5.06 0.88 -12.38
CA LYS A 105 -6.09 1.89 -12.65
C LYS A 105 -7.44 1.47 -12.09
N SER A 106 -7.74 0.17 -12.11
CA SER A 106 -8.97 -0.42 -11.57
C SER A 106 -8.80 -1.02 -10.17
N LEU A 107 -7.66 -0.80 -9.51
CA LEU A 107 -7.43 -1.24 -8.13
C LEU A 107 -8.51 -0.73 -7.16
N HIS A 108 -9.11 0.45 -7.41
CA HIS A 108 -10.20 0.97 -6.59
C HIS A 108 -11.49 0.16 -6.63
N GLU A 109 -11.67 -0.65 -7.67
CA GLU A 109 -12.82 -1.55 -7.83
C GLU A 109 -12.62 -2.85 -7.05
N ALA A 110 -11.39 -3.11 -6.56
CA ALA A 110 -11.08 -4.30 -5.81
C ALA A 110 -11.71 -4.26 -4.41
N SER A 111 -12.01 -5.43 -3.88
CA SER A 111 -12.59 -5.58 -2.54
C SER A 111 -11.62 -5.08 -1.46
N SER A 112 -12.19 -4.67 -0.32
CA SER A 112 -11.40 -4.27 0.86
C SER A 112 -10.43 -5.36 1.30
N ASP A 113 -10.85 -6.61 1.17
CA ASP A 113 -10.11 -7.79 1.62
C ASP A 113 -8.90 -8.02 0.70
N THR A 114 -9.09 -7.89 -0.62
CA THR A 114 -8.02 -7.94 -1.62
C THR A 114 -7.00 -6.82 -1.44
N LEU A 115 -7.45 -5.60 -1.10
CA LEU A 115 -6.58 -4.43 -0.91
C LEU A 115 -5.99 -4.33 0.51
N SER A 116 -6.36 -5.22 1.43
CA SER A 116 -5.94 -5.17 2.83
C SER A 116 -4.43 -5.07 3.06
N PRO A 117 -3.54 -5.71 2.25
CA PRO A 117 -2.10 -5.55 2.42
C PRO A 117 -1.63 -4.11 2.11
N ILE A 118 -2.22 -3.46 1.11
CA ILE A 118 -1.90 -2.08 0.72
C ILE A 118 -2.34 -1.12 1.83
N TYR A 119 -3.54 -1.30 2.36
CA TYR A 119 -4.06 -0.46 3.44
C TYR A 119 -3.26 -0.58 4.72
N SER A 120 -2.79 -1.79 5.04
CA SER A 120 -1.94 -2.05 6.21
C SER A 120 -0.63 -1.24 6.16
N LEU A 121 -0.02 -1.09 4.97
CA LEU A 121 1.18 -0.27 4.79
C LEU A 121 0.95 1.22 5.02
N MET A 122 -0.28 1.70 4.79
CA MET A 122 -0.64 3.11 4.92
C MET A 122 -1.01 3.49 6.35
N GLY A 123 -0.99 2.52 7.26
CA GLY A 123 -1.38 2.70 8.66
C GLY A 123 -2.89 2.71 8.89
N ALA A 124 -3.69 2.38 7.87
CA ALA A 124 -5.09 2.08 8.04
C ALA A 124 -5.19 0.69 8.68
N LYS A 125 -5.55 0.62 9.97
CA LYS A 125 -5.81 -0.66 10.63
C LYS A 125 -7.11 -1.26 10.10
N MET A 126 -7.02 -2.48 9.57
CA MET A 126 -8.12 -3.32 9.10
C MET A 126 -9.02 -3.74 10.27
N ASN A 127 -9.92 -2.85 10.71
CA ASN A 127 -10.96 -3.25 11.65
C ASN A 127 -12.38 -3.02 11.13
N ASP A 128 -12.58 -2.33 10.00
CA ASP A 128 -13.90 -2.18 9.37
C ASP A 128 -13.73 -2.02 7.84
N GLN A 129 -14.49 -2.79 7.06
CA GLN A 129 -14.42 -2.97 5.59
C GLN A 129 -14.77 -1.73 4.74
N GLN A 130 -14.63 -0.49 5.22
CA GLN A 130 -15.17 0.69 4.53
C GLN A 130 -14.28 1.95 4.60
N PHE A 131 -12.95 1.79 4.58
CA PHE A 131 -12.06 2.96 4.66
C PHE A 131 -12.06 3.84 3.41
N ILE A 132 -12.15 3.25 2.22
CA ILE A 132 -12.15 3.99 0.96
C ILE A 132 -13.43 3.65 0.21
N GLN A 133 -14.24 4.66 -0.07
CA GLN A 133 -15.43 4.54 -0.91
C GLN A 133 -15.23 5.30 -2.23
N ASN A 134 -16.15 5.15 -3.17
CA ASN A 134 -16.08 5.90 -4.43
C ASN A 134 -16.27 7.41 -4.26
N LYS A 135 -16.81 7.88 -3.12
CA LYS A 135 -17.08 9.30 -2.83
C LYS A 135 -16.81 9.64 -1.37
N ASP A 136 -16.66 10.93 -1.11
CA ASP A 136 -16.67 11.52 0.23
C ASP A 136 -15.53 11.02 1.16
N ASN A 137 -14.38 10.67 0.59
CA ASN A 137 -13.19 10.28 1.34
C ASN A 137 -12.48 11.50 1.93
N VAL A 138 -12.09 11.41 3.20
CA VAL A 138 -11.34 12.45 3.90
C VAL A 138 -10.10 11.83 4.52
N ILE A 139 -8.93 12.14 3.97
CA ILE A 139 -7.63 11.78 4.56
C ILE A 139 -7.42 12.63 5.81
N LEU A 140 -7.25 11.98 6.95
CA LEU A 140 -6.97 12.58 8.23
C LEU A 140 -5.48 12.47 8.57
N GLN A 141 -4.97 13.45 9.29
CA GLN A 141 -3.58 13.53 9.71
C GLN A 141 -3.05 12.29 10.46
N ASP A 142 -3.84 11.78 11.40
CA ASP A 142 -3.46 10.68 12.27
C ASP A 142 -4.66 9.86 12.77
N VAL A 143 -4.34 8.73 13.42
CA VAL A 143 -5.31 7.82 14.04
C VAL A 143 -6.06 8.48 15.20
N VAL A 144 -5.44 9.45 15.90
CA VAL A 144 -6.08 10.17 17.02
C VAL A 144 -7.24 11.02 16.50
N THR A 145 -6.99 11.77 15.43
CA THR A 145 -7.96 12.58 14.71
C THR A 145 -9.10 11.71 14.18
N TYR A 146 -8.78 10.53 13.63
CA TYR A 146 -9.79 9.56 13.18
C TYR A 146 -10.74 9.16 14.30
N HIS A 147 -10.23 8.71 15.44
CA HIS A 147 -11.09 8.30 16.54
C HIS A 147 -11.90 9.47 17.10
N TYR A 148 -11.31 10.66 17.16
CA TYR A 148 -12.00 11.86 17.62
C TYR A 148 -13.20 12.21 16.73
N LEU A 149 -13.00 12.34 15.42
CA LEU A 149 -14.05 12.67 14.45
C LEU A 149 -15.08 11.53 14.30
N SER A 150 -14.61 10.28 14.31
CA SER A 150 -15.50 9.11 14.28
C SER A 150 -16.38 9.02 15.53
N SER A 151 -15.87 9.42 16.69
CA SER A 151 -16.68 9.47 17.92
C SER A 151 -17.68 10.63 17.88
N MET A 152 -17.26 11.80 17.38
CA MET A 152 -18.15 12.95 17.23
C MET A 152 -19.31 12.65 16.27
N THR A 153 -19.03 12.09 15.11
CA THR A 153 -20.07 11.72 14.12
C THR A 153 -21.10 10.74 14.71
N LYS A 154 -20.64 9.75 15.47
CA LYS A 154 -21.52 8.82 16.20
C LYS A 154 -22.37 9.52 17.28
N ILE A 155 -21.79 10.42 18.06
CA ILE A 155 -22.52 11.13 19.13
C ILE A 155 -23.61 12.03 18.57
N TYR A 156 -23.33 12.74 17.48
CA TYR A 156 -24.26 13.69 16.88
C TYR A 156 -25.25 13.05 15.89
N ASP A 157 -25.29 11.71 15.81
CA ASP A 157 -26.03 10.94 14.78
C ASP A 157 -25.89 11.58 13.40
N LEU A 158 -24.68 12.05 13.10
CA LEU A 158 -24.35 12.50 11.76
C LEU A 158 -24.30 11.23 10.92
N LYS A 159 -25.45 10.87 10.35
CA LYS A 159 -25.57 9.90 9.25
C LYS A 159 -24.79 10.44 8.06
N GLN A 160 -23.48 10.46 8.16
CA GLN A 160 -22.62 11.05 7.17
C GLN A 160 -21.91 9.98 6.39
N MET A 161 -22.14 10.08 5.09
CA MET A 161 -21.48 9.43 3.96
C MET A 161 -19.98 9.77 3.90
N VAL A 162 -19.34 10.18 4.99
CA VAL A 162 -17.96 10.69 4.97
C VAL A 162 -17.03 9.58 5.46
N HIS A 163 -16.09 9.20 4.63
CA HIS A 163 -15.18 8.08 4.86
C HIS A 163 -13.83 8.61 5.33
N PHE A 164 -13.61 8.54 6.65
CA PHE A 164 -12.38 9.03 7.26
C PHE A 164 -11.25 8.02 7.10
N ILE A 165 -10.12 8.45 6.53
CA ILE A 165 -8.93 7.62 6.30
C ILE A 165 -7.76 8.14 7.15
N PRO A 166 -7.34 7.45 8.22
CA PRO A 166 -6.20 7.88 9.03
C PRO A 166 -4.89 7.67 8.27
N ALA A 167 -4.11 8.73 8.14
CA ALA A 167 -2.72 8.65 7.72
C ALA A 167 -1.79 8.35 8.91
N SER A 168 -0.56 7.92 8.62
CA SER A 168 0.52 7.83 9.61
C SER A 168 1.49 9.01 9.48
N GLY A 169 0.98 10.23 9.64
CA GLY A 169 1.76 11.47 9.56
C GLY A 169 2.02 11.98 8.13
N PRO A 170 2.91 12.97 7.96
CA PRO A 170 3.12 13.74 6.72
C PRO A 170 3.34 12.87 5.47
N ALA A 171 4.23 11.87 5.56
CA ALA A 171 4.51 10.95 4.46
C ALA A 171 3.31 10.06 4.12
N GLY A 172 2.56 9.61 5.13
CA GLY A 172 1.35 8.81 4.95
C GLY A 172 0.27 9.57 4.19
N ILE A 173 0.10 10.87 4.49
CA ILE A 173 -0.85 11.75 3.77
C ILE A 173 -0.48 11.81 2.29
N GLN A 174 0.79 12.04 1.97
CA GLN A 174 1.26 12.12 0.57
C GLN A 174 1.04 10.81 -0.17
N SER A 175 1.36 9.67 0.45
CA SER A 175 1.17 8.34 -0.15
C SER A 175 -0.30 8.05 -0.43
N LEU A 176 -1.19 8.33 0.53
CA LEU A 176 -2.63 8.16 0.38
C LEU A 176 -3.21 9.08 -0.71
N ALA A 177 -2.79 10.35 -0.73
CA ALA A 177 -3.24 11.29 -1.75
C ALA A 177 -2.81 10.86 -3.16
N ASN A 178 -1.57 10.42 -3.33
CA ASN A 178 -1.06 9.90 -4.60
C ASN A 178 -1.80 8.63 -5.03
N LEU A 179 -2.11 7.73 -4.09
CA LEU A 179 -2.88 6.51 -4.35
C LEU A 179 -4.29 6.86 -4.85
N LEU A 180 -5.06 7.64 -4.08
CA LEU A 180 -6.43 7.99 -4.43
C LEU A 180 -6.48 8.75 -5.76
N THR A 181 -5.48 9.59 -6.04
CA THR A 181 -5.33 10.24 -7.35
C THR A 181 -5.08 9.21 -8.45
N GLY A 182 -4.16 8.26 -8.25
CA GLY A 182 -3.88 7.19 -9.21
C GLY A 182 -5.08 6.30 -9.50
N TRP A 183 -5.92 6.11 -8.47
CA TRP A 183 -7.18 5.39 -8.50
C TRP A 183 -8.36 6.20 -9.02
N LYS A 184 -8.17 7.50 -9.32
CA LYS A 184 -9.23 8.44 -9.74
C LYS A 184 -10.41 8.53 -8.74
N ILE A 185 -10.12 8.39 -7.46
CA ILE A 185 -11.08 8.56 -6.38
C ILE A 185 -11.00 10.00 -5.87
N ASP A 186 -12.15 10.65 -5.72
CA ASP A 186 -12.24 11.98 -5.12
C ASP A 186 -11.98 11.92 -3.62
N PHE A 187 -11.17 12.85 -3.12
CA PHE A 187 -10.84 12.95 -1.70
C PHE A 187 -10.60 14.39 -1.25
N SER A 188 -10.77 14.61 0.04
CA SER A 188 -10.32 15.82 0.74
C SER A 188 -9.24 15.45 1.75
N VAL A 189 -8.40 16.42 2.12
CA VAL A 189 -7.34 16.22 3.12
C VAL A 189 -7.58 17.18 4.27
N LEU A 190 -7.70 16.65 5.49
CA LEU A 190 -7.89 17.42 6.72
C LEU A 190 -6.62 17.34 7.56
N ILE A 191 -6.00 18.51 7.75
CA ILE A 191 -4.70 18.68 8.38
C ILE A 191 -4.84 19.71 9.51
N PHE A 192 -4.23 19.42 10.67
CA PHE A 192 -4.22 20.31 11.82
C PHE A 192 -2.77 20.67 12.21
N GLY A 193 -2.50 21.97 12.39
CA GLY A 193 -1.23 22.45 12.94
C GLY A 193 -0.29 23.12 11.94
N ASN A 194 0.93 23.38 12.41
CA ASN A 194 1.83 24.39 11.88
C ASN A 194 3.20 23.78 11.50
N GLY A 195 3.78 24.23 10.37
CA GLY A 195 5.12 23.85 9.92
C GLY A 195 5.16 22.69 8.90
N GLU A 196 5.38 21.46 9.37
CA GLU A 196 5.58 20.30 8.47
C GLU A 196 4.33 19.95 7.65
N TYR A 197 3.18 20.05 8.30
CA TYR A 197 1.88 19.79 7.68
C TYR A 197 1.48 20.87 6.67
N GLU A 198 1.90 22.12 6.86
CA GLU A 198 1.74 23.18 5.87
C GLU A 198 2.61 22.94 4.62
N LYS A 199 3.81 22.38 4.80
CA LYS A 199 4.65 21.97 3.67
C LYS A 199 3.97 20.88 2.86
N VAL A 200 3.47 19.82 3.50
CA VAL A 200 2.71 18.77 2.81
C VAL A 200 1.49 19.32 2.09
N ALA A 201 0.71 20.20 2.73
CA ALA A 201 -0.43 20.83 2.08
C ALA A 201 -0.03 21.64 0.83
N ASN A 202 1.09 22.38 0.89
CA ASN A 202 1.62 23.13 -0.24
C ASN A 202 2.15 22.21 -1.35
N ASP A 203 2.81 21.11 -0.99
CA ASP A 203 3.35 20.14 -1.95
C ASP A 203 2.21 19.39 -2.65
N LEU A 204 1.16 19.01 -1.93
CA LEU A 204 -0.07 18.43 -2.50
C LEU A 204 -0.76 19.42 -3.43
N LYS A 205 -0.94 20.68 -3.02
CA LYS A 205 -1.52 21.73 -3.88
C LYS A 205 -0.75 21.88 -5.19
N LYS A 206 0.59 21.84 -5.13
CA LYS A 206 1.44 21.95 -6.31
C LYS A 206 1.42 20.71 -7.19
N SER A 207 1.41 19.52 -6.59
CA SER A 207 1.55 18.26 -7.33
C SER A 207 0.23 17.71 -7.86
N LEU A 208 -0.87 17.91 -7.14
CA LEU A 208 -2.17 17.27 -7.41
C LEU A 208 -3.26 18.25 -7.87
N PHE A 209 -3.22 19.51 -7.42
CA PHE A 209 -4.33 20.46 -7.63
C PHE A 209 -4.07 21.56 -8.69
N ILE A 210 -2.94 21.53 -9.41
CA ILE A 210 -2.64 22.54 -10.46
C ILE A 210 -3.52 22.40 -11.73
N ALA A 211 -4.40 21.39 -11.82
CA ALA A 211 -5.31 21.25 -12.97
C ALA A 211 -6.74 21.77 -12.76
N ASN A 212 -7.18 22.21 -11.58
CA ASN A 212 -8.51 22.81 -11.40
C ASN A 212 -8.56 23.87 -10.29
N GLU A 213 -9.29 24.94 -10.58
CA GLU A 213 -9.57 26.17 -9.83
C GLU A 213 -9.76 26.08 -8.29
N PRO A 214 -9.63 27.21 -7.55
CA PRO A 214 -9.53 27.21 -6.10
C PRO A 214 -10.88 26.87 -5.45
N VAL A 215 -10.98 25.68 -4.86
CA VAL A 215 -12.14 25.31 -4.03
C VAL A 215 -11.83 25.54 -2.56
N GLY A 216 -12.39 26.62 -2.02
CA GLY A 216 -12.98 26.59 -0.67
C GLY A 216 -12.18 27.17 0.51
N GLU A 217 -11.82 28.46 0.48
CA GLU A 217 -11.86 29.24 1.73
C GLU A 217 -13.34 29.48 2.11
N ARG A 218 -14.03 28.49 2.67
CA ARG A 218 -15.25 28.76 3.41
C ARG A 218 -14.88 29.25 4.81
N LYS A 219 -14.71 30.57 4.92
CA LYS A 219 -14.73 31.26 6.21
C LYS A 219 -16.08 30.98 6.86
N TYR A 220 -16.06 30.26 7.97
CA TYR A 220 -17.21 30.10 8.85
C TYR A 220 -17.67 31.49 9.32
N LYS A 221 -18.96 31.77 9.16
CA LYS A 221 -19.70 32.82 9.85
C LYS A 221 -20.83 32.16 10.61
#